data_AF-A0ABD5W580-F1
#
_entry.id   AF-A0ABD5W580-F1
#
_cell.length_a   1.000
_cell.length_b   1.000
_cell.length_c   1.000
_cell.angle_alpha   90.00
_cell.angle_beta   90.00
_cell.angle_gamma   90.00
#
_symmetry.space_group_name_H-M   'P 1'
#
loop_
_entity.id
_entity.type
_entity.pdbx_description
1 polymer ?
#
loop_
_entity_poly.entity_id
_entity_poly.type
_entity_poly.pdbx_seq_one_letter_code
_entity_poly.pdbx_strand_id
1 'polypeptide(L)'
;MSVRTRVPEAVKGPLGVISLAVMILGLVTGYIFTMIGVTLYFDLNGIEGISSAESLIVLATGIGCIVAGYFGWKGFIGFAY
;
A
#
# COMPACT_ATOMS: atom_id res chain seq x y z
N MET A 1 -3.27 24.97 8.64
CA MET A 1 -4.56 24.97 7.90
C MET A 1 -4.78 23.59 7.31
N SER A 2 -5.93 22.97 7.58
CA SER A 2 -6.26 21.64 7.05
C SER A 2 -6.43 21.70 5.52
N VAL A 3 -5.90 20.72 4.78
CA VAL A 3 -6.10 20.60 3.31
C VAL A 3 -7.60 20.55 2.99
N ARG A 4 -8.42 20.01 3.89
CA ARG A 4 -9.88 19.90 3.77
C ARG A 4 -10.59 21.25 3.58
N THR A 5 -10.05 22.33 4.13
CA THR A 5 -10.61 23.69 3.99
C THR A 5 -10.31 24.36 2.64
N ARG A 6 -9.40 23.80 1.84
CA ARG A 6 -9.03 24.35 0.52
C ARG A 6 -9.69 23.63 -0.65
N VAL A 7 -10.38 22.51 -0.41
CA VAL A 7 -10.95 21.66 -1.46
C VAL A 7 -12.46 21.90 -1.55
N PRO A 8 -13.01 22.18 -2.76
CA PRO A 8 -14.44 22.37 -2.94
C PRO A 8 -15.24 21.14 -2.50
N GLU A 9 -16.43 21.36 -1.92
CA GLU A 9 -17.29 20.30 -1.39
C GLU A 9 -17.57 19.17 -2.40
N ALA A 10 -17.76 19.54 -3.68
CA ALA A 10 -18.02 18.60 -4.77
C ALA A 10 -16.88 17.60 -5.03
N VAL A 11 -15.64 17.93 -4.65
CA VAL A 11 -14.45 17.09 -4.93
C VAL A 11 -14.10 16.21 -3.73
N LYS A 12 -14.60 16.52 -2.53
CA LYS A 12 -14.32 15.76 -1.30
C LYS A 12 -14.79 14.31 -1.39
N GLY A 13 -15.99 14.07 -1.94
CA GLY A 13 -16.54 12.73 -2.14
C GLY A 13 -15.68 11.86 -3.06
N PRO A 14 -15.40 12.30 -4.31
CA PRO A 14 -14.50 11.59 -5.23
C PRO A 14 -13.10 11.35 -4.65
N LEU A 15 -12.52 12.35 -3.96
CA LEU A 15 -11.22 12.20 -3.30
C LEU A 15 -11.24 11.15 -2.18
N GLY A 16 -12.32 11.07 -1.42
CA GLY A 16 -12.54 10.01 -0.42
C GLY A 16 -12.54 8.63 -1.08
N VAL A 17 -13.31 8.44 -2.15
CA VAL A 17 -13.39 7.16 -2.87
C VAL A 17 -12.04 6.75 -3.45
N ILE A 18 -11.31 7.68 -4.08
CA ILE A 18 -9.97 7.39 -4.62
C ILE A 18 -9.01 7.03 -3.48
N SER A 19 -9.05 7.75 -2.36
CA SER A 19 -8.18 7.47 -1.20
C SER A 19 -8.48 6.09 -0.60
N LEU A 20 -9.75 5.69 -0.56
CA LEU A 20 -10.18 4.36 -0.14
C LEU A 20 -9.73 3.27 -1.13
N ALA A 21 -9.78 3.54 -2.44
CA ALA A 21 -9.25 2.61 -3.44
C ALA A 21 -7.73 2.42 -3.29
N VAL A 22 -6.98 3.50 -3.11
CA VAL A 22 -5.53 3.46 -2.86
C VAL A 22 -5.20 2.68 -1.58
N MET A 23 -6.00 2.88 -0.53
CA MET A 23 -5.87 2.14 0.72
C MET A 23 -6.03 0.64 0.50
N ILE A 24 -7.14 0.22 -0.11
CA ILE A 24 -7.44 -1.21 -0.33
C ILE A 24 -6.37 -1.83 -1.24
N LEU A 25 -6.06 -1.20 -2.37
CA LEU A 25 -5.08 -1.72 -3.32
C LEU A 25 -3.69 -1.80 -2.69
N GLY A 26 -3.26 -0.77 -1.96
CA GLY A 26 -1.96 -0.76 -1.28
C GLY A 26 -1.84 -1.87 -0.23
N LEU A 27 -2.89 -2.11 0.55
CA LEU A 27 -2.90 -3.18 1.55
C LEU A 27 -2.95 -4.57 0.92
N VAL A 28 -3.78 -4.79 -0.10
CA VAL A 28 -3.91 -6.10 -0.77
C VAL A 28 -2.63 -6.46 -1.51
N THR A 29 -2.14 -5.56 -2.38
CA THR A 29 -0.88 -5.80 -3.11
C THR A 29 0.31 -5.87 -2.17
N GLY A 30 0.34 -5.02 -1.15
CA GLY A 30 1.38 -5.04 -0.12
C GLY A 30 1.42 -6.35 0.65
N TYR A 31 0.27 -6.88 1.06
CA TYR A 31 0.19 -8.20 1.70
C TYR A 31 0.73 -9.32 0.80
N ILE A 32 0.30 -9.34 -0.47
CA ILE A 32 0.75 -10.35 -1.44
C ILE A 32 2.28 -10.30 -1.60
N PHE A 33 2.85 -9.13 -1.88
CA PHE A 33 4.29 -8.99 -2.07
C PHE A 33 5.09 -9.25 -0.80
N THR A 34 4.56 -8.86 0.37
CA THR A 34 5.23 -9.15 1.64
C THR A 34 5.28 -10.65 1.90
N MET A 35 4.16 -11.36 1.68
CA MET A 35 4.12 -12.81 1.85
C MET A 35 5.05 -13.52 0.86
N ILE A 36 5.03 -13.13 -0.41
CA ILE A 36 5.93 -13.67 -1.45
C ILE A 36 7.40 -13.40 -1.08
N GLY A 37 7.72 -12.17 -0.69
CA GLY A 37 9.08 -11.78 -0.30
C GLY A 37 9.59 -12.55 0.92
N VAL A 38 8.73 -12.78 1.92
CA VAL A 38 9.05 -13.61 3.09
C VAL A 38 9.30 -15.05 2.67
N THR A 39 8.40 -15.64 1.87
CA THR A 39 8.58 -17.02 1.40
C THR A 39 9.87 -17.20 0.59
N LEU A 40 10.21 -16.23 -0.25
CA LEU A 40 11.42 -16.23 -1.06
C LEU A 40 12.70 -16.00 -0.23
N TYR A 41 12.62 -15.21 0.83
CA TYR A 41 13.77 -14.93 1.69
C TYR A 41 14.15 -16.13 2.55
N PHE A 42 13.15 -16.90 3.00
CA PHE A 42 13.33 -18.10 3.81
C PHE A 42 13.36 -19.41 3.01
N ASP A 43 13.34 -19.33 1.67
CA ASP A 43 13.35 -20.48 0.76
C ASP A 43 12.23 -21.51 1.07
N LEU A 44 11.04 -21.01 1.44
CA LEU A 44 9.89 -21.83 1.83
C LEU A 44 9.10 -22.39 0.64
N ASN A 45 9.48 -21.99 -0.56
CA ASN A 45 8.81 -22.28 -1.83
C ASN A 45 9.60 -23.23 -2.74
N GLY A 46 10.84 -23.59 -2.38
CA GLY A 46 11.68 -24.54 -3.12
C GLY A 46 12.11 -24.02 -4.49
N ILE A 47 12.18 -22.70 -4.67
CA ILE A 47 12.62 -22.06 -5.92
C ILE A 47 14.09 -21.69 -5.76
N GLU A 48 14.96 -22.50 -6.36
CA GLU A 48 16.39 -22.24 -6.39
C GLU A 48 16.75 -21.14 -7.40
N GLY A 49 17.76 -20.34 -7.06
CA GLY A 49 18.34 -19.34 -7.98
C GLY A 49 17.89 -17.89 -7.76
N ILE A 50 17.02 -17.62 -6.78
CA ILE A 50 16.72 -16.25 -6.35
C ILE A 50 17.66 -15.83 -5.23
N SER A 51 18.35 -14.71 -5.41
CA SER A 51 19.25 -14.16 -4.42
C SER A 51 18.48 -13.57 -3.24
N SER A 52 19.01 -13.69 -2.02
CA SER A 52 18.43 -13.06 -0.83
C SER A 52 18.23 -11.55 -1.00
N ALA A 53 19.09 -10.90 -1.81
CA ALA A 53 18.95 -9.49 -2.14
C ALA A 53 17.69 -9.20 -2.99
N GLU A 54 17.36 -10.08 -3.93
CA GLU A 54 16.16 -9.96 -4.77
C GLU A 54 14.89 -10.19 -3.93
N SER A 55 14.90 -11.18 -3.05
CA SER A 55 13.82 -11.44 -2.09
C SER A 55 13.57 -10.25 -1.17
N LEU A 56 14.64 -9.59 -0.71
CA LEU A 56 14.58 -8.36 0.09
C LEU A 56 13.95 -7.19 -0.68
N ILE A 57 14.22 -7.05 -1.97
CA ILE A 57 13.61 -6.02 -2.82
C ILE A 57 12.09 -6.25 -2.94
N VAL A 58 11.66 -7.50 -3.15
CA VAL A 58 10.24 -7.85 -3.21
C VAL A 58 9.54 -7.54 -1.89
N LEU A 59 10.17 -7.93 -0.77
CA LEU A 59 9.67 -7.65 0.57
C LEU A 59 9.57 -6.14 0.84
N ALA A 60 10.61 -5.37 0.50
CA ALA A 60 10.63 -3.92 0.63
C ALA A 60 9.55 -3.25 -0.23
N THR A 61 9.31 -3.76 -1.43
CA THR A 61 8.22 -3.30 -2.32
C THR A 61 6.85 -3.54 -1.67
N GLY A 62 6.63 -4.72 -1.07
CA GLY A 62 5.41 -5.03 -0.33
C GLY A 62 5.18 -4.07 0.84
N ILE A 63 6.21 -3.80 1.63
CA ILE A 63 6.15 -2.79 2.71
C ILE A 63 5.83 -1.40 2.15
N GLY A 64 6.45 -1.01 1.03
CA GLY A 64 6.17 0.24 0.34
C GLY A 64 4.70 0.39 -0.06
N CYS A 65 4.09 -0.68 -0.59
CA CYS A 65 2.67 -0.72 -0.91
C CYS A 65 1.78 -0.58 0.33
N ILE A 66 2.14 -1.23 1.45
CA ILE A 66 1.42 -1.08 2.73
C ILE A 66 1.49 0.37 3.23
N VAL A 67 2.67 1.00 3.14
CA VAL A 67 2.86 2.42 3.51
C VAL A 67 2.01 3.33 2.63
N ALA A 68 1.96 3.10 1.32
CA ALA A 68 1.07 3.82 0.42
C ALA A 68 -0.42 3.61 0.79
N GLY A 69 -0.80 2.38 1.15
CA GLY A 69 -2.14 2.06 1.64
C GLY A 69 -2.49 2.81 2.94
N TYR A 70 -1.54 2.95 3.86
CA TYR A 70 -1.69 3.74 5.08
C TYR A 70 -1.93 5.23 4.77
N PHE A 71 -1.23 5.80 3.79
CA PHE A 71 -1.50 7.16 3.35
C PHE A 71 -2.87 7.29 2.68
N GLY A 72 -3.31 6.28 1.93
CA GLY A 72 -4.69 6.18 1.42
C GLY A 72 -5.73 6.22 2.54
N TRP A 73 -5.51 5.47 3.63
CA TRP A 73 -6.36 5.50 4.83
C TRP A 73 -6.42 6.90 5.45
N LYS A 74 -5.26 7.56 5.62
CA LYS A 74 -5.17 8.93 6.16
C LYS A 74 -5.89 9.94 5.26
N GLY A 75 -5.78 9.80 3.94
CA GLY A 75 -6.52 10.58 2.95
C GLY A 75 -8.03 10.38 3.07
N PHE A 76 -8.48 9.12 3.17
CA PHE A 76 -9.89 8.79 3.33
C PHE A 76 -10.48 9.43 4.59
N ILE A 77 -9.83 9.29 5.75
CA ILE A 77 -10.27 9.96 6.98
C ILE A 77 -10.31 11.48 6.82
N GLY A 78 -9.35 12.07 6.09
CA GLY A 78 -9.28 13.52 5.91
C GLY A 78 -10.32 14.12 4.94
N PHE A 79 -10.86 13.31 4.02
CA PHE A 79 -11.80 13.78 2.98
C PHE A 79 -13.23 13.26 3.16
N ALA A 80 -13.40 12.04 3.68
CA ALA A 80 -14.71 11.41 3.85
C ALA A 80 -15.34 11.67 5.24
N TYR A 81 -14.51 11.90 6.27
CA TYR A 81 -14.91 12.29 7.62
C TYR A 81 -14.45 13.71 7.94
#